data_AF-A0A3M2B3T0-F1
#
_entry.id   AF-A0A3M2B3T0-F1
#
_cell.length_a   1.000
_cell.length_b   1.000
_cell.length_c   1.000
_cell.angle_alpha   90.00
_cell.angle_beta   90.00
_cell.angle_gamma   90.00
#
_symmetry.space_group_name_H-M   'P 1'
#
loop_
_entity.id
_entity.type
_entity.pdbx_description
1 polymer ?
#
loop_
_entity_poly.entity_id
_entity_poly.type
_entity_poly.pdbx_seq_one_letter_code
_entity_poly.pdbx_strand_id
1 'polypeptide(L)' 'MTLREAAHYLRLRPTELQALAENGTIPAFKVDGKWRFLKSALDEWMLAQRAAEFIVKEEEAHVA' A
#
# COMPACT_ATOMS: atom_id res chain seq x y z
N MET A 1 11.99 4.17 -5.44
CA MET A 1 12.07 4.60 -4.03
C MET A 1 12.57 3.45 -3.16
N THR A 2 13.26 3.76 -2.07
CA THR A 2 13.65 2.81 -1.01
C THR A 2 12.49 2.56 -0.03
N LEU A 3 12.61 1.55 0.83
CA LEU A 3 11.65 1.30 1.91
C LEU A 3 11.40 2.53 2.79
N ARG A 4 12.47 3.27 3.13
CA ARG A 4 12.38 4.42 4.03
C ARG A 4 11.66 5.61 3.35
N GLU A 5 11.96 5.85 2.08
CA GLU A 5 11.29 6.88 1.27
C GLU A 5 9.81 6.56 1.05
N ALA A 6 9.51 5.30 0.70
CA ALA A 6 8.14 4.86 0.48
C ALA A 6 7.32 4.90 1.78
N ALA A 7 7.92 4.52 2.91
CA ALA A 7 7.26 4.59 4.22
C ALA A 7 6.92 6.05 4.58
N HIS A 8 7.87 6.96 4.36
CA HIS A 8 7.63 8.39 4.53
C HIS A 8 6.52 8.91 3.60
N TYR A 9 6.54 8.49 2.33
CA TYR A 9 5.54 8.89 1.34
C TYR A 9 4.12 8.47 1.73
N LEU A 10 3.97 7.23 2.17
CA LEU A 10 2.69 6.65 2.61
C LEU A 10 2.32 7.00 4.05
N ARG A 11 3.19 7.74 4.76
CA ARG A 11 3.06 8.06 6.20
C ARG A 11 2.91 6.81 7.09
N LEU A 12 3.65 5.76 6.75
CA LEU A 12 3.72 4.50 7.51
C LEU A 12 5.05 4.35 8.23
N ARG A 13 5.11 3.48 9.24
CA ARG A 13 6.39 3.05 9.81
C ARG A 13 7.11 2.14 8.81
N PRO A 14 8.45 2.20 8.69
CA PRO A 14 9.19 1.31 7.79
C PRO A 14 8.95 -0.19 8.04
N THR A 15 8.73 -0.58 9.30
CA THR A 15 8.42 -1.97 9.70
C THR A 15 7.05 -2.42 9.18
N GLU A 16 6.04 -1.57 9.23
CA GLU A 16 4.71 -1.86 8.67
C GLU A 16 4.78 -1.99 7.16
N LEU A 17 5.44 -1.04 6.50
CA LEU A 17 5.59 -1.07 5.05
C LEU A 17 6.38 -2.31 4.59
N GLN A 18 7.40 -2.73 5.36
CA GLN A 18 8.15 -3.94 5.07
C GLN A 18 7.25 -5.18 5.17
N ALA A 19 6.43 -5.30 6.22
CA ALA A 19 5.50 -6.40 6.36
C ALA A 19 4.49 -6.45 5.21
N LEU A 20 3.96 -5.29 4.78
CA LEU A 20 3.06 -5.22 3.62
C LEU A 20 3.74 -5.67 2.32
N ALA A 21 5.01 -5.31 2.13
CA ALA A 21 5.80 -5.73 0.97
C ALA A 21 6.11 -7.23 1.01
N GLU A 22 6.44 -7.78 2.19
CA GLU A 22 6.67 -9.21 2.40
C GLU A 22 5.39 -10.04 2.16
N ASN A 23 4.24 -9.51 2.56
CA ASN A 23 2.94 -10.14 2.35
C ASN A 23 2.38 -9.94 0.93
N GLY A 24 3.07 -9.19 0.06
CA GLY A 24 2.61 -8.88 -1.29
C GLY A 24 1.36 -7.99 -1.36
N THR A 25 1.01 -7.30 -0.27
CA THR A 25 -0.19 -6.46 -0.15
C THR A 25 -0.01 -5.10 -0.82
N ILE A 26 1.23 -4.65 -0.97
CA ILE A 26 1.58 -3.38 -1.60
C ILE A 26 2.52 -3.62 -2.80
N PRO A 27 2.39 -2.87 -3.90
CA PRO A 27 3.27 -3.04 -5.05
C PRO A 27 4.71 -2.68 -4.68
N ALA A 28 5.53 -3.73 -4.58
CA ALA A 28 6.94 -3.65 -4.24
C ALA A 28 7.69 -4.79 -4.93
N PHE A 29 8.98 -4.59 -5.17
CA PHE A 29 9.86 -5.65 -5.66
C PHE A 29 11.19 -5.61 -4.93
N LYS A 30 11.83 -6.77 -4.82
CA LYS A 30 13.09 -6.94 -4.08
C LYS A 30 14.24 -7.06 -5.09
N VAL A 31 15.24 -6.20 -4.96
CA VAL A 31 16.45 -6.21 -5.79
C VAL A 31 17.65 -6.17 -4.86
N ASP A 32 18.52 -7.18 -4.95
CA ASP A 32 19.73 -7.28 -4.13
C ASP A 32 19.43 -7.13 -2.62
N GLY A 33 18.42 -7.89 -2.15
CA GLY A 33 17.97 -7.84 -0.76
C GLY A 33 17.23 -6.56 -0.34
N LYS A 34 17.13 -5.54 -1.20
CA LYS A 34 16.54 -4.24 -0.89
C LYS A 34 15.18 -4.09 -1.55
N TRP A 35 14.22 -3.54 -0.79
CA TRP A 35 12.90 -3.21 -1.31
C TRP A 35 12.94 -1.97 -2.20
N ARG A 36 12.23 -2.06 -3.32
CA ARG A 36 12.03 -0.98 -4.28
C ARG A 36 10.54 -0.80 -4.56
N PHE A 37 10.17 0.47 -4.67
CA PHE A 37 8.80 0.90 -4.89
C PHE A 37 8.78 1.91 -6.05
N LEU A 38 7.81 1.77 -6.94
CA LEU A 38 7.49 2.77 -7.96
C LEU A 38 6.43 3.70 -7.39
N LYS A 39 6.66 5.01 -7.48
CA LYS A 39 5.71 6.01 -6.96
C LYS A 39 4.34 5.88 -7.62
N SER A 40 4.30 5.73 -8.95
CA SER A 40 3.05 5.57 -9.72
C SER A 40 2.26 4.35 -9.26
N ALA A 41 2.92 3.21 -9.01
CA ALA A 41 2.26 2.02 -8.53
C ALA A 41 1.69 2.21 -7.10
N LEU A 42 2.41 2.94 -6.23
CA LEU A 42 1.89 3.31 -4.91
C LEU A 42 0.69 4.26 -5.02
N ASP A 43 0.71 5.21 -5.95
CA ASP A 43 -0.39 6.14 -6.20
C ASP A 43 -1.65 5.40 -6.65
N GLU A 44 -1.51 4.50 -7.62
CA GLU A 44 -2.61 3.64 -8.09
C GLU A 44 -3.15 2.74 -6.98
N TRP A 45 -2.26 2.14 -6.18
CA TRP A 45 -2.65 1.32 -5.04
C TRP A 45 -3.44 2.10 -3.98
N MET A 46 -3.03 3.34 -3.67
CA MET A 46 -3.77 4.20 -2.74
C MET A 46 -5.16 4.56 -3.27
N LEU A 47 -5.29 4.83 -4.57
CA LEU A 47 -6.57 5.09 -5.20
C LEU A 47 -7.48 3.87 -5.17
N ALA A 48 -6.93 2.67 -5.44
CA ALA A 48 -7.67 1.42 -5.37
C ALA A 48 -8.14 1.09 -3.94
N GLN A 49 -7.30 1.29 -2.93
CA GLN A 49 -7.66 1.16 -1.51
C GLN A 49 -8.84 2.06 -1.15
N ARG A 50 -8.77 3.34 -1.53
CA ARG A 50 -9.84 4.30 -1.26
C ARG A 50 -11.15 3.89 -1.94
N ALA A 51 -11.10 3.41 -3.18
CA ALA A 51 -12.28 2.93 -3.88
C ALA A 51 -12.89 1.68 -3.20
N ALA A 52 -12.06 0.74 -2.74
CA ALA A 52 -12.50 -0.42 -1.99
C ALA A 52 -13.16 -0.03 -0.65
N GLU A 53 -12.58 0.94 0.09
CA GLU A 53 -13.18 1.48 1.31
C GLU A 53 -14.56 2.12 1.07
N PHE A 54 -14.81 2.68 -0.13
CA PHE A 54 -16.11 3.23 -0.48
C PHE A 54 -17.15 2.17 -0.79
N ILE A 55 -16.77 1.08 -1.47
CA ILE A 55 -17.68 -0.03 -1.81
C ILE A 55 -18.14 -0.75 -0.53
N VAL A 56 -17.22 -1.01 0.41
CA VAL A 56 -17.54 -1.69 1.68
C VAL A 56 -18.56 -0.89 2.51
N LYS A 57 -18.46 0.44 2.51
CA LYS A 57 -19.42 1.31 3.23
C LYS A 57 -20.83 1.32 2.63
N GLU A 58 -20.95 1.09 1.33
CA GLU A 58 -22.24 1.07 0.64
C GLU A 58 -23.00 -0.25 0.90
N GLU A 59 -22.29 -1.38 0.97
CA GLU A 59 -22.86 -2.68 1.35
C GLU A 59 -23.28 -2.73 2.83
N GLU A 60 -22.48 -2.22 3.77
CA GLU A 60 -22.87 -2.17 5.20
C GLU A 60 -24.10 -1.29 5.45
N ALA A 61 -24.26 -0.20 4.69
CA ALA A 61 -25.41 0.70 4.82
C ALA A 61 -26.72 0.10 4.25
N HIS A 62 -26.66 -0.94 3.42
CA HIS A 62 -27.84 -1.60 2.84
C HIS A 62 -28.29 -2.84 3.63
N VAL A 63 -27.47 -3.33 4.56
CA VAL A 63 -27.73 -4.55 5.35
C VAL A 63 -28.18 -4.23 6.79
N ALA A 64 -28.15 -2.95 7.22
CA ALA A 64 -28.65 -2.45 8.50
C ALA A 64 -30.04 -1.83 8.38
#